data_AF-A0A2P7SPW2-F1
#
_entry.id   AF-A0A2P7SPW2-F1
#
_cell.length_a   1.000
_cell.length_b   1.000
_cell.length_c   1.000
_cell.angle_alpha   90.00
_cell.angle_beta   90.00
_cell.angle_gamma   90.00
#
_symmetry.space_group_name_H-M   'P 1'
#
loop_
_entity.id
_entity.type
_entity.pdbx_description
1 polymer ?
#
loop_
_entity_poly.entity_id
_entity_poly.type
_entity_poly.pdbx_seq_one_letter_code
_entity_poly.pdbx_strand_id
1 'polypeptide(L)' 'MWVRFTADHDFSPAARKGLFTLAYKVGTVANVTRECAEQALRLGRAVRTAAPRKGERDGARRG' A
#
# COMPACT_ATOMS: atom_id res chain seq x y z
N MET A 1 -8.50 -3.15 0.23
CA MET A 1 -8.47 -2.73 1.64
C MET A 1 -7.63 -1.47 1.74
N TRP A 2 -8.14 -0.44 2.41
CA TRP A 2 -7.42 0.83 2.57
C TRP A 2 -6.43 0.75 3.73
N VAL A 3 -5.17 1.03 3.44
CA VAL A 3 -4.10 1.10 4.42
C VAL A 3 -3.25 2.35 4.18
N ARG A 4 -2.67 2.88 5.25
CA ARG A 4 -1.61 3.88 5.20
C ARG A 4 -0.29 3.20 5.52
N PHE A 5 0.68 3.27 4.63
CA PHE A 5 2.01 2.72 4.86
C PHE A 5 2.79 3.62 5.83
N THR A 6 3.38 3.01 6.85
CA THR A 6 4.23 3.68 7.86
C THR A 6 5.71 3.46 7.60
N ALA A 7 6.06 2.58 6.65
CA ALA A 7 7.41 2.32 6.17
C ALA A 7 7.38 1.93 4.68
N ASP A 8 8.54 1.93 4.03
CA ASP A 8 8.68 1.38 2.69
C ASP A 8 8.26 -0.10 2.64
N HIS A 9 7.43 -0.45 1.65
CA HIS A 9 6.91 -1.80 1.47
C HIS A 9 6.82 -2.18 0.01
N ASP A 10 7.53 -3.23 -0.37
CA ASP A 10 7.47 -3.82 -1.70
C ASP A 10 6.53 -5.03 -1.68
N PHE A 11 5.54 -5.02 -2.57
CA PHE A 11 4.59 -6.11 -2.69
C PHE A 11 4.48 -6.60 -4.14
N SER A 12 4.69 -7.91 -4.31
CA SER A 12 4.55 -8.59 -5.61
C SER A 12 3.40 -9.60 -5.52
N PRO A 13 2.21 -9.28 -6.08
CA PRO A 13 1.07 -10.19 -6.00
C PRO A 13 1.31 -11.48 -6.81
N ALA A 14 1.04 -12.63 -6.18
CA ALA A 14 1.11 -13.94 -6.81
C ALA A 14 0.13 -14.07 -7.99
N ALA A 15 -1.01 -13.39 -7.93
CA ALA A 15 -2.01 -13.32 -9.00
C ALA A 15 -1.44 -12.78 -10.34
N ARG A 16 -0.34 -12.03 -10.31
CA ARG A 16 0.37 -11.54 -11.50
C ARG A 16 1.69 -12.28 -11.75
N LYS A 17 1.89 -13.46 -11.14
CA LYS A 17 3.13 -14.25 -11.22
C LYS A 17 4.41 -13.44 -10.95
N GLY A 18 4.35 -12.43 -10.09
CA GLY A 18 5.50 -11.55 -9.81
C GLY A 18 5.94 -10.67 -10.98
N LEU A 19 5.11 -10.51 -12.03
CA LEU A 19 5.42 -9.66 -13.18
C LEU A 19 5.48 -8.16 -12.84
N PHE A 20 5.01 -7.76 -11.66
CA PHE A 20 5.05 -6.39 -11.22
C PHE A 20 5.23 -6.30 -9.70
N THR A 21 6.11 -5.40 -9.27
CA THR A 21 6.35 -5.07 -7.86
C THR A 21 5.79 -3.69 -7.59
N LEU A 22 4.87 -3.60 -6.64
CA LEU A 22 4.33 -2.34 -6.15
C LEU A 22 5.17 -1.90 -4.96
N ALA A 23 6.01 -0.88 -5.18
CA ALA A 23 6.76 -0.24 -4.12
C ALA A 23 5.91 0.89 -3.50
N TYR A 24 5.49 0.70 -2.26
CA TYR A 24 4.78 1.71 -1.47
C TYR A 24 5.78 2.44 -0.59
N LYS A 25 5.70 3.78 -0.58
CA LYS A 25 6.53 4.64 0.28
C LYS A 25 5.83 4.90 1.61
N VAL A 26 6.61 5.29 2.62
CA VAL A 26 6.05 5.79 3.87
C VAL A 26 5.11 6.97 3.60
N GLY A 27 3.96 6.97 4.27
CA GLY A 27 2.91 7.97 4.10
C GLY A 27 1.86 7.60 3.06
N THR A 28 2.17 6.72 2.10
CA THR A 28 1.24 6.36 1.01
C THR A 28 -0.06 5.77 1.54
N VAL A 29 -1.19 6.31 1.11
CA VAL A 29 -2.53 5.75 1.36
C VAL A 29 -3.05 5.11 0.08
N ALA A 30 -3.20 3.79 0.09
CA ALA A 30 -3.62 3.05 -1.10
C ALA A 30 -4.67 1.98 -0.78
N ASN A 31 -5.50 1.70 -1.78
CA ASN A 31 -6.39 0.54 -1.76
C ASN A 31 -5.64 -0.67 -2.31
N VAL A 32 -5.18 -1.53 -1.41
CA VAL A 32 -4.38 -2.71 -1.76
C VAL A 32 -5.19 -4.00 -1.64
N THR A 33 -4.66 -5.11 -2.13
CA THR A 33 -5.28 -6.42 -1.91
C THR A 33 -5.26 -6.79 -0.43
N ARG A 34 -6.17 -7.69 -0.02
CA ARG A 34 -6.19 -8.17 1.36
C ARG A 34 -4.84 -8.76 1.78
N GLU A 35 -4.22 -9.55 0.89
CA GLU A 35 -2.91 -10.18 1.14
C GLU A 35 -1.82 -9.15 1.43
N CYS A 36 -1.71 -8.10 0.60
CA CYS A 36 -0.75 -7.01 0.81
C CYS A 36 -1.02 -6.29 2.13
N ALA A 37 -2.28 -5.94 2.40
CA ALA A 37 -2.65 -5.28 3.64
C ALA A 37 -2.30 -6.13 4.87
N GLU A 38 -2.64 -7.42 4.87
CA GLU A 38 -2.34 -8.33 5.98
C GLU A 38 -0.84 -8.52 6.17
N GLN A 39 -0.07 -8.62 5.09
CA GLN A 39 1.39 -8.70 5.15
C GLN A 39 2.00 -7.43 5.74
N ALA A 40 1.62 -6.26 5.22
CA ALA A 40 2.14 -4.98 5.69
C ALA A 40 1.74 -4.69 7.15
N LEU A 41 0.52 -5.01 7.55
CA LEU A 41 0.05 -4.89 8.94
C LEU A 41 0.80 -5.84 9.87
N ARG A 42 1.02 -7.10 9.47
CA ARG A 42 1.76 -8.09 10.27
C ARG A 42 3.22 -7.68 10.48
N LEU A 43 3.81 -7.01 9.49
CA LEU A 43 5.16 -6.48 9.56
C LEU A 43 5.24 -5.12 10.29
N GLY A 44 4.12 -4.55 10.74
CA GLY A 44 4.07 -3.22 11.35
C GLY A 44 4.40 -2.06 10.40
N ARG A 45 4.36 -2.30 9.08
CA ARG A 45 4.69 -1.33 8.02
C ARG A 45 3.48 -0.59 7.45
N ALA A 46 2.29 -0.88 7.97
CA ALA A 46 1.08 -0.18 7.61
C ALA A 46 0.10 -0.13 8.78
N VAL A 47 -0.86 0.78 8.67
CA VAL A 47 -2.03 0.88 9.56
C VAL A 47 -3.31 0.86 8.72
N ARG A 48 -4.39 0.29 9.27
CA ARG A 48 -5.70 0.32 8.61
C ARG A 48 -6.22 1.75 8.61
N THR A 49 -6.79 2.18 7.49
CA THR A 49 -7.39 3.52 7.38
C THR A 49 -8.72 3.44 6.66
N ALA A 50 -9.54 4.48 6.82
CA ALA A 50 -10.75 4.67 6.03
C ALA A 50 -10.39 5.03 4.57
N ALA A 51 -11.35 4.88 3.65
CA ALA A 51 -11.16 5.36 2.28
C ALA A 51 -10.87 6.87 2.30
N PRO A 52 -9.83 7.35 1.59
CA PRO A 52 -9.54 8.77 1.51
C PRO A 52 -10.73 9.50 0.87
N ARG A 53 -11.06 10.68 1.40
CA ARG A 53 -12.12 11.51 0.82
C ARG A 53 -11.67 12.03 -0.54
N LYS A 54 -12.63 12.17 -1.47
CA LYS A 54 -12.40 12.65 -2.84
C LYS A 54 -11.74 14.04 -2.80
N GLY A 55 -10.42 14.09 -2.94
CA GLY A 55 -9.60 15.29 -2.81
C GLY A 55 -8.19 15.02 -2.24
N GLU A 56 -8.05 13.95 -1.45
CA GLU A 56 -6.78 13.55 -0.84
C GLU A 56 -6.06 12.52 -1.73
N ARG A 57 -5.56 12.98 -2.89
CA ARG A 57 -4.59 12.20 -3.69
C ARG A 57 -3.21 12.44 -3.11
N ASP A 58 -2.89 11.77 -2.01
CA ASP A 58 -1.54 11.78 -1.48
C ASP A 58 -0.66 10.74 -2.21
N GLY A 59 0.30 11.25 -2.97
CA GLY A 59 1.58 10.56 -3.15
C GLY A 59 1.69 9.53 -4.27
N ALA A 60 1.52 9.94 -5.53
CA ALA A 60 2.19 9.27 -6.66
C ALA A 60 2.78 10.30 -7.62
N ARG A 61 3.78 11.07 -7.17
CA ARG A 61 4.72 11.75 -8.07
C ARG A 61 6.06 12.07 -7.40
N ARG A 62 7.12 11.44 -7.91
CA ARG A 62 8.48 11.96 -8.19
C ARG A 62 9.38 10.75 -8.53
N GLY A 63 10.14 10.71 -9.62
CA GLY A 63 10.50 11.74 -10.60
C GLY A 63 10.59 11.17 -12.01
#